data_AF-A0A0K9GSF6-F1
#
_entry.id   AF-A0A0K9GSF6-F1
#
_cell.length_a   1.000
_cell.length_b   1.000
_cell.length_c   1.000
_cell.angle_alpha   90.00
_cell.angle_beta   90.00
_cell.angle_gamma   90.00
#
_symmetry.space_group_name_H-M   'P 1'
#
loop_
_entity.id
_entity.type
_entity.pdbx_description
1 polymer ?
#
loop_
_entity_poly.entity_id
_entity_poly.type
_entity_poly.pdbx_seq_one_letter_code
_entity_poly.pdbx_strand_id
1 'polypeptide(L)'
;MVLTRMSFLPEDNKSAVMEYRCINTCYSRIEESVFKGDFEEAKRTTRDLLNSIREIERLHERKKKLDRKAELVRIMAARGIHIELVVRTS
;
A
#
# COMPACT_ATOMS: atom_id res chain seq x y z
N MET A 1 -9.63 -6.56 3.30
CA MET A 1 -9.43 -5.12 3.04
C MET A 1 -9.96 -4.81 1.65
N VAL A 2 -10.85 -3.83 1.49
CA VAL A 2 -11.33 -3.41 0.17
C VAL A 2 -10.54 -2.17 -0.25
N LEU A 3 -9.74 -2.30 -1.30
CA LEU A 3 -8.89 -1.22 -1.81
C LEU A 3 -9.70 -0.34 -2.77
N THR A 4 -9.82 0.94 -2.46
CA THR A 4 -10.40 1.96 -3.34
C THR A 4 -9.34 3.01 -3.69
N ARG A 5 -9.60 3.90 -4.65
CA ARG A 5 -8.70 5.04 -4.93
C ARG A 5 -8.48 5.94 -3.70
N MET A 6 -9.40 5.92 -2.74
CA MET A 6 -9.26 6.64 -1.48
C MET A 6 -8.42 5.88 -0.45
N SER A 7 -7.94 4.67 -0.74
CA SER A 7 -7.09 3.89 0.16
C SER A 7 -5.62 4.29 0.12
N PHE A 8 -5.21 5.15 -0.83
CA PHE A 8 -3.82 5.61 -1.00
C PHE A 8 -3.72 7.14 -1.01
N LEU A 9 -2.48 7.65 -0.97
CA LEU A 9 -2.21 9.07 -1.24
C LEU A 9 -2.40 9.36 -2.74
N PRO A 10 -2.76 10.60 -3.13
CA PRO A 10 -2.90 10.97 -4.54
C PRO A 10 -1.66 10.64 -5.38
N GLU A 11 -0.48 10.91 -4.86
CA GLU A 11 0.82 10.62 -5.48
C GLU A 11 1.11 9.11 -5.62
N ASP A 12 0.58 8.29 -4.71
CA ASP A 12 0.81 6.84 -4.67
C ASP A 12 -0.20 6.05 -5.52
N ASN A 13 -1.27 6.69 -5.99
CA ASN A 13 -2.34 6.02 -6.74
C ASN A 13 -1.83 5.32 -8.00
N LYS A 14 -0.89 5.94 -8.73
CA LYS A 14 -0.32 5.32 -9.93
C LYS A 14 0.43 4.04 -9.56
N SER A 15 1.26 4.08 -8.53
CA SER A 15 2.02 2.93 -8.03
C SER A 15 1.09 1.83 -7.55
N ALA A 16 0.07 2.16 -6.75
CA ALA A 16 -0.92 1.18 -6.28
C ALA A 16 -1.66 0.48 -7.43
N VAL A 17 -1.99 1.21 -8.51
CA VAL A 17 -2.60 0.62 -9.71
C VAL A 17 -1.62 -0.32 -10.43
N MET A 18 -0.34 0.03 -10.52
CA MET A 18 0.67 -0.85 -11.13
C MET A 18 0.85 -2.14 -10.32
N GLU A 19 0.96 -2.04 -9.00
CA GLU A 19 1.07 -3.23 -8.14
C GLU A 19 -0.18 -4.11 -8.22
N TYR A 20 -1.38 -3.50 -8.27
CA TYR A 20 -2.61 -4.27 -8.44
C TYR A 20 -2.63 -5.03 -9.77
N ARG A 21 -2.16 -4.41 -10.86
CA ARG A 21 -2.01 -5.09 -12.15
C ARG A 21 -0.99 -6.23 -12.05
N CYS A 22 0.15 -5.98 -11.42
CA CYS A 22 1.19 -6.99 -11.18
C CYS A 22 0.62 -8.22 -10.47
N ILE A 23 -0.18 -8.02 -9.41
CA ILE A 23 -0.83 -9.12 -8.68
C ILE A 23 -1.71 -9.96 -9.60
N ASN A 24 -2.55 -9.32 -10.43
CA ASN A 24 -3.42 -10.06 -11.36
C ASN A 24 -2.62 -10.85 -12.40
N THR A 25 -1.57 -10.24 -12.96
CA THR A 25 -0.67 -10.92 -13.91
C THR A 25 0.05 -12.11 -13.26
N CYS A 26 0.56 -11.93 -12.03
CA CYS A 26 1.21 -13.01 -11.30
C CYS A 26 0.21 -14.13 -10.98
N TYR A 27 -1.04 -13.80 -10.62
CA TYR A 27 -2.07 -14.80 -10.36
C TYR A 27 -2.33 -15.68 -11.60
N SER A 28 -2.55 -15.09 -12.76
CA SER A 28 -2.75 -15.84 -14.01
C SER A 28 -1.54 -16.72 -14.36
N ARG A 29 -0.32 -16.22 -14.14
CA ARG A 29 0.91 -16.99 -14.41
C ARG A 29 1.09 -18.14 -13.43
N ILE A 30 0.76 -17.95 -12.14
CA ILE A 30 0.78 -19.03 -11.15
C ILE A 30 -0.21 -20.13 -11.56
N GLU A 31 -1.43 -19.76 -11.94
CA GLU A 31 -2.45 -20.71 -12.40
C GLU A 31 -1.97 -21.53 -13.61
N GLU A 32 -1.42 -20.86 -14.62
CA GLU A 32 -0.86 -21.51 -15.81
C GLU A 32 0.31 -22.45 -15.48
N SER A 33 1.25 -22.01 -14.65
CA SER A 33 2.40 -22.82 -14.23
C SER A 33 1.98 -24.05 -13.44
N VAL A 34 1.00 -23.93 -12.54
CA VAL A 34 0.45 -25.07 -11.79
C VAL A 34 -0.21 -26.06 -12.73
N PHE A 35 -1.01 -25.59 -13.70
CA PHE A 35 -1.67 -26.45 -14.68
C PHE A 35 -0.67 -27.24 -15.54
N LYS A 36 0.45 -26.61 -15.91
CA LYS A 36 1.55 -27.25 -16.67
C LYS A 36 2.45 -28.16 -15.82
N GLY A 37 2.28 -28.18 -14.49
CA GLY A 37 3.14 -28.90 -13.56
C GLY A 37 4.50 -28.24 -13.31
N ASP A 38 4.69 -26.98 -13.75
CA ASP A 38 5.90 -26.20 -13.47
C ASP A 38 5.81 -25.51 -12.11
N PHE A 39 6.00 -26.30 -11.05
CA PHE A 39 5.91 -25.81 -9.68
C PHE A 39 7.05 -24.87 -9.29
N GLU A 40 8.20 -24.92 -9.96
CA GLU A 40 9.31 -24.00 -9.67
C GLU A 40 8.97 -22.59 -10.13
N GLU A 41 8.41 -22.45 -11.33
CA GLU A 41 7.94 -21.18 -11.84
C GLU A 41 6.76 -20.62 -11.03
N ALA A 42 5.83 -21.50 -10.62
CA ALA A 42 4.73 -21.11 -9.73
C ALA A 42 5.26 -20.54 -8.40
N LYS A 43 6.26 -21.19 -7.77
CA LYS A 43 6.88 -20.70 -6.54
C LYS A 43 7.58 -19.36 -6.74
N ARG A 44 8.30 -19.17 -7.84
CA ARG A 44 8.98 -17.90 -8.17
C ARG A 44 7.97 -16.77 -8.32
N THR A 45 6.96 -16.99 -9.16
CA THR A 45 5.89 -16.01 -9.41
C THR A 45 5.11 -15.68 -8.15
N THR A 46 4.93 -16.66 -7.25
CA THR A 46 4.29 -16.43 -5.94
C THR A 46 5.09 -15.45 -5.08
N ARG A 47 6.44 -15.48 -5.13
CA ARG A 47 7.25 -14.48 -4.38
C ARG A 47 7.03 -13.08 -4.93
N ASP A 48 6.95 -12.93 -6.25
CA ASP A 48 6.71 -11.65 -6.88
C ASP A 48 5.31 -11.10 -6.53
N LEU A 49 4.29 -11.97 -6.55
CA LEU A 49 2.95 -11.64 -6.07
C LEU A 49 2.96 -11.14 -4.62
N LEU A 50 3.67 -11.85 -3.72
CA LEU A 50 3.79 -11.45 -2.32
C LEU A 50 4.48 -10.10 -2.16
N ASN A 51 5.48 -9.78 -2.98
CA ASN A 51 6.15 -8.49 -2.96
C ASN A 51 5.19 -7.35 -3.36
N SER A 52 4.41 -7.53 -4.42
CA SER A 52 3.41 -6.53 -4.84
C SER A 52 2.31 -6.33 -3.79
N ILE A 53 1.86 -7.40 -3.11
CA ILE A 53 0.90 -7.30 -2.01
C ILE A 53 1.48 -6.46 -0.86
N ARG A 54 2.73 -6.75 -0.44
CA ARG A 54 3.41 -6.01 0.63
C ARG A 54 3.55 -4.53 0.29
N GLU A 55 3.85 -4.22 -0.97
CA GLU A 55 3.99 -2.83 -1.40
C GLU A 55 2.65 -2.10 -1.32
N ILE A 56 1.55 -2.72 -1.75
CA ILE A 56 0.20 -2.15 -1.58
C ILE A 56 -0.12 -1.90 -0.10
N GLU A 57 0.17 -2.85 0.78
CA GLU A 57 -0.05 -2.69 2.22
C GLU A 57 0.78 -1.53 2.79
N ARG A 58 2.04 -1.40 2.34
CA ARG A 58 2.93 -0.30 2.73
C ARG A 58 2.36 1.07 2.32
N LEU A 59 1.87 1.20 1.09
CA LEU A 59 1.25 2.43 0.58
C LEU A 59 -0.02 2.78 1.36
N HIS A 60 -0.84 1.78 1.68
CA HIS A 60 -2.04 1.97 2.48
C HIS A 60 -1.72 2.45 3.90
N GLU A 61 -0.77 1.79 4.58
CA GLU A 61 -0.36 2.17 5.93
C GLU A 61 0.31 3.56 5.98
N ARG A 62 1.03 3.95 4.93
CA ARG A 62 1.55 5.31 4.78
C ARG A 62 0.42 6.35 4.79
N LYS A 63 -0.64 6.14 4.02
CA LYS A 63 -1.81 7.03 4.01
C LYS A 63 -2.44 7.10 5.40
N LYS A 64 -2.71 5.95 6.02
CA LYS A 64 -3.32 5.85 7.35
C LYS A 64 -2.53 6.61 8.43
N LYS A 65 -1.20 6.53 8.39
CA LYS A 65 -0.32 7.30 9.29
C LYS A 65 -0.44 8.80 9.08
N LEU A 66 -0.50 9.26 7.83
CA LEU A 66 -0.68 10.69 7.53
C LEU A 66 -2.07 11.19 7.94
N ASP A 67 -3.12 10.44 7.65
CA ASP A 67 -4.49 10.79 8.06
C ASP A 67 -4.59 10.90 9.59
N ARG A 68 -3.97 9.96 10.32
CA ARG A 68 -3.87 10.00 11.78
C ARG A 68 -3.10 11.23 12.29
N LYS A 69 -1.98 11.58 11.64
CA LYS A 69 -1.21 12.78 12.00
C LYS A 69 -2.04 14.05 11.77
N ALA A 70 -2.75 14.14 10.64
CA ALA A 70 -3.61 15.28 10.31
C ALA A 70 -4.79 15.41 11.29
N GLU A 71 -5.36 14.29 11.74
CA GLU A 71 -6.38 14.28 12.80
C GLU A 71 -5.83 14.81 14.13
N LEU A 72 -4.67 14.33 14.57
CA LEU A 72 -4.04 14.80 15.82
C LEU A 72 -3.73 16.30 15.78
N VAL A 73 -3.21 16.80 14.66
CA VAL A 73 -2.97 18.24 14.44
C VAL A 73 -4.28 19.03 14.57
N ARG A 74 -5.37 18.55 13.96
CA ARG A 74 -6.68 19.21 14.08
C ARG A 74 -7.19 19.24 15.53
N ILE A 75 -7.06 18.14 16.27
CA ILE A 75 -7.48 18.07 17.68
C ILE A 75 -6.66 19.03 18.55
N MET A 76 -5.33 19.08 18.34
CA MET A 76 -4.46 19.98 19.09
C MET A 76 -4.76 21.45 18.80
N ALA A 77 -4.99 21.80 17.53
CA ALA A 77 -5.36 23.16 17.12
C ALA A 77 -6.72 23.57 17.72
N ALA A 78 -7.71 22.67 17.71
CA ALA A 78 -9.02 22.92 18.32
C ALA A 78 -8.96 23.13 19.85
N ARG A 79 -7.91 22.62 20.50
CA ARG A 79 -7.65 22.82 21.94
C ARG A 79 -6.78 24.05 22.23
N GLY A 80 -6.47 24.87 21.22
CA GLY A 80 -5.64 26.08 21.37
C GLY A 80 -4.16 25.79 21.58
N ILE A 81 -3.68 24.57 21.26
CA ILE A 81 -2.27 24.22 21.37
C ILE A 81 -1.54 24.73 20.11
N HIS A 82 -0.58 25.65 20.27
CA HIS A 82 0.25 26.15 19.17
C HIS A 82 1.22 25.06 18.66
N ILE A 83 0.87 24.43 17.54
CA ILE A 83 1.59 23.30 16.92
C ILE A 83 2.91 23.71 16.25
N GLU A 84 3.13 25.01 16.03
CA GLU A 84 4.34 25.56 15.38
C GLU A 84 5.65 25.17 16.08
N LEU A 85 5.60 24.82 17.37
CA LEU A 85 6.77 24.38 18.15
C LEU A 85 7.12 22.88 17.99
N VAL A 86 6.21 22.04 17.49
CA VAL A 86 6.40 20.57 17.47
C VAL A 86 6.87 20.06 16.10
N VAL A 87 6.73 20.85 15.03
CA VAL A 87 7.03 20.43 13.65
C VAL A 87 8.54 20.49 13.31
N ARG A 88 9.38 21.12 14.15
CA ARG A 88 10.79 21.42 13.84
C ARG A 88 11.82 20.54 14.57
N THR A 89 11.45 19.36 15.08
CA THR A 89 12.43 18.49 15.76
C THR A 89 12.12 17.02 15.55
N SER A 90 12.23 16.53 14.31
CA SER A 90 12.33 15.11 13.97
C SER A 90 12.88 14.95 12.56
#